data_AF-A0A382W175-F1
#
_entry.id   AF-A0A382W175-F1
#
_cell.length_a   1.000
_cell.length_b   1.000
_cell.length_c   1.000
_cell.angle_alpha   90.00
_cell.angle_beta   90.00
_cell.angle_gamma   90.00
#
_symmetry.space_group_name_H-M   'P 1'
#
loop_
_entity.id
_entity.type
_entity.pdbx_description
1 polymer ?
#
loop_
_entity_poly.entity_id
_entity_poly.type
_entity_poly.pdbx_seq_one_letter_code
_entity_poly.pdbx_strand_id
1 'polypeptide(L)'
;MERLLYGTKKLIGGEFEFKSFPNIPNNGLNKLTNGKPGTWTTNGRSALYLILQHFKQQGGEHVHLPAFLCQSILQPVLALELDYSFYPVQADLTALPDPPPNSAVLLIHYFGFINNAMDLLR
;
A
#
# COMPACT_ATOMS: atom_id res chain seq x y z
N MET A 1 29.17 -37.91 9.75
CA MET A 1 28.74 -37.45 8.40
C MET A 1 27.23 -37.23 8.47
N GLU A 2 26.80 -36.11 9.04
CA GLU A 2 25.38 -35.83 9.30
C GLU A 2 24.71 -35.26 8.04
N ARG A 3 23.62 -35.89 7.61
CA ARG A 3 22.73 -35.39 6.56
C ARG A 3 21.83 -34.32 7.16
N LEU A 4 22.05 -33.06 6.79
CA LEU A 4 21.10 -31.99 7.04
C LEU A 4 19.85 -32.21 6.18
N LEU A 5 18.74 -32.54 6.82
CA LEU A 5 17.40 -32.55 6.24
C LEU A 5 17.02 -31.10 5.92
N TYR A 6 17.13 -30.71 4.65
CA TYR A 6 16.64 -29.43 4.16
C TYR A 6 15.11 -29.48 4.10
N GLY A 7 14.46 -29.20 5.22
CA GLY A 7 13.01 -29.01 5.27
C GLY A 7 12.62 -27.87 4.33
N THR A 8 11.62 -28.11 3.47
CA THR A 8 11.04 -27.09 2.61
C THR A 8 10.53 -25.94 3.48
N LYS A 9 11.23 -24.80 3.51
CA LYS A 9 10.71 -23.58 4.15
C LYS A 9 9.43 -23.19 3.41
N LYS A 10 8.28 -23.47 4.02
CA LYS A 10 7.02 -22.84 3.61
C LYS A 10 7.11 -21.37 4.02
N LEU A 11 7.25 -20.51 3.03
CA LEU A 11 7.20 -19.06 3.23
C LEU A 11 5.76 -18.69 3.60
N ILE A 12 5.55 -18.25 4.84
CA ILE A 12 4.27 -17.78 5.35
C ILE A 12 4.40 -16.26 5.53
N GLY A 13 3.70 -15.49 4.72
CA GLY A 13 3.67 -14.02 4.82
C GLY A 13 3.80 -13.29 3.48
N GLY A 14 3.63 -11.97 3.53
CA GLY A 14 3.64 -11.04 2.39
C GLY A 14 4.98 -10.35 2.14
N GLU A 15 6.07 -10.84 2.73
CA GLU A 15 7.47 -10.38 2.58
C GLU A 15 7.98 -10.69 1.16
N PHE A 16 7.41 -10.02 0.17
CA PHE A 16 7.83 -10.12 -1.23
C PHE A 16 8.51 -8.82 -1.63
N GLU A 17 9.69 -8.93 -2.23
CA GLU A 17 10.33 -7.80 -2.93
C GLU A 17 9.45 -7.40 -4.13
N PHE A 18 9.38 -6.11 -4.45
CA PHE A 18 8.60 -5.57 -5.58
C PHE A 18 9.11 -6.00 -6.98
N LYS A 19 10.05 -6.95 -7.06
CA LYS A 19 10.67 -7.42 -8.31
C LYS A 19 9.73 -8.27 -9.17
N SER A 20 8.72 -8.89 -8.57
CA SER A 20 7.74 -9.68 -9.33
C SER A 20 6.38 -9.69 -8.64
N PHE A 21 5.35 -9.20 -9.32
CA PHE A 21 3.97 -9.42 -8.91
C PHE A 21 3.45 -10.66 -9.63
N PRO A 22 3.09 -11.74 -8.90
CA PRO A 22 2.51 -12.90 -9.54
C PRO A 22 1.18 -12.49 -10.19
N ASN A 23 1.05 -12.75 -11.50
CA ASN A 23 -0.23 -12.64 -12.17
C ASN A 23 -1.10 -13.81 -11.69
N ILE A 24 -1.98 -13.55 -10.71
CA ILE A 24 -2.84 -14.60 -10.14
C ILE A 24 -3.91 -14.92 -11.18
N PRO A 25 -3.95 -16.15 -11.73
CA PRO A 25 -4.99 -16.54 -12.68
C PRO A 25 -6.37 -16.35 -12.05
N ASN A 26 -7.30 -15.74 -12.79
CA ASN A 26 -8.65 -15.43 -12.30
C ASN A 26 -9.50 -16.66 -11.91
N ASN A 27 -8.98 -17.87 -12.13
CA ASN A 27 -9.64 -19.15 -11.89
C ASN A 27 -9.79 -19.39 -10.38
N GLY A 28 -10.85 -18.86 -9.78
CA GLY A 28 -11.19 -19.01 -8.36
C GLY A 28 -11.24 -17.71 -7.57
N LEU A 29 -10.65 -16.63 -8.10
CA LEU A 29 -10.68 -15.29 -7.50
C LEU A 29 -12.12 -14.79 -7.34
N ASN A 30 -13.01 -15.04 -8.31
CA ASN A 30 -14.41 -14.63 -8.26
C ASN A 30 -15.15 -15.09 -6.98
N LYS A 31 -14.79 -16.25 -6.41
CA LYS A 31 -15.37 -16.73 -5.14
C LYS A 31 -14.83 -15.95 -3.93
N LEU A 32 -13.55 -15.62 -3.91
CA LEU A 32 -12.91 -14.87 -2.83
C LEU A 32 -13.31 -13.39 -2.84
N THR A 33 -13.62 -12.85 -4.02
CA THR A 33 -13.90 -11.43 -4.23
C THR A 33 -15.39 -11.12 -4.30
N ASN A 34 -16.26 -12.13 -4.12
CA ASN A 34 -17.71 -12.04 -4.32
C ASN A 34 -18.08 -11.43 -5.69
N GLY A 35 -17.34 -11.82 -6.74
CA GLY A 35 -17.54 -11.33 -8.11
C GLY A 35 -17.19 -9.86 -8.33
N LYS A 36 -16.55 -9.18 -7.37
CA LYS A 36 -16.15 -7.78 -7.56
C LYS A 36 -15.03 -7.68 -8.60
N PRO A 37 -15.16 -6.81 -9.61
CA PRO A 37 -14.08 -6.54 -10.55
C PRO A 37 -12.96 -5.77 -9.84
N GLY A 38 -11.72 -5.93 -10.31
CA GLY A 38 -10.58 -5.18 -9.78
C GLY A 38 -9.24 -5.88 -10.01
N THR A 39 -8.17 -5.18 -9.66
CA THR A 39 -6.81 -5.75 -9.62
C THR A 39 -6.55 -6.27 -8.21
N TRP A 40 -6.46 -7.60 -8.08
CA TRP A 40 -6.28 -8.27 -6.79
C TRP A 40 -4.81 -8.57 -6.54
N THR A 41 -4.35 -8.26 -5.34
CA THR A 41 -2.95 -8.48 -4.94
C THR A 41 -2.88 -9.35 -3.69
N THR A 42 -1.70 -9.87 -3.40
CA THR A 42 -1.47 -10.77 -2.26
C THR A 42 -1.50 -10.06 -0.90
N ASN A 43 -1.37 -8.72 -0.86
CA ASN A 43 -1.41 -7.91 0.36
C ASN A 43 -1.57 -6.41 0.04
N GLY A 44 -1.88 -5.60 1.06
CA GLY A 44 -2.10 -4.15 0.91
C GLY A 44 -0.87 -3.37 0.42
N ARG A 45 0.36 -3.80 0.74
CA ARG A 45 1.59 -3.14 0.27
C ARG A 45 1.77 -3.29 -1.24
N SER A 46 1.47 -4.47 -1.79
CA SER A 46 1.45 -4.69 -3.24
C SER A 46 0.34 -3.91 -3.94
N ALA A 47 -0.84 -3.81 -3.33
CA ALA A 47 -1.92 -2.96 -3.85
C ALA A 47 -1.50 -1.49 -3.91
N LEU A 48 -0.92 -0.97 -2.82
CA LEU A 48 -0.44 0.40 -2.75
C LEU A 48 0.64 0.68 -3.80
N TYR A 49 1.58 -0.25 -4.00
CA TYR A 49 2.58 -0.12 -5.06
C TYR A 49 1.94 0.05 -6.45
N LEU A 50 0.96 -0.77 -6.81
CA LEU A 50 0.31 -0.66 -8.12
C LEU A 50 -0.46 0.65 -8.28
N ILE A 51 -1.13 1.13 -7.21
CA ILE A 51 -1.82 2.42 -7.20
C ILE A 51 -0.82 3.56 -7.44
N LEU A 52 0.28 3.57 -6.69
CA LEU A 52 1.32 4.61 -6.82
C LEU A 52 2.06 4.54 -8.16
N GLN A 53 2.27 3.34 -8.69
CA GLN A 53 2.86 3.15 -10.01
C GLN A 53 1.96 3.76 -11.09
N HIS A 54 0.65 3.52 -11.01
CA HIS A 54 -0.31 4.13 -11.93
C HIS A 54 -0.35 5.65 -11.79
N PHE A 55 -0.38 6.18 -10.56
CA PHE A 55 -0.28 7.62 -10.30
C PHE A 55 0.97 8.23 -10.95
N LYS A 56 2.14 7.60 -10.78
CA LYS A 56 3.40 8.04 -11.42
C LYS A 56 3.31 8.04 -12.94
N GLN A 57 2.70 7.02 -13.53
CA GLN A 57 2.47 6.94 -14.98
C GLN A 57 1.56 8.05 -15.52
N GLN A 58 0.71 8.63 -14.68
CA GLN A 58 -0.11 9.80 -15.04
C GLN A 58 0.62 11.15 -14.84
N GLY A 59 1.92 11.13 -14.50
CA GLY A 59 2.72 12.34 -14.27
C GLY A 59 2.70 12.82 -12.82
N GLY A 60 2.18 12.04 -11.88
CA GLY A 60 2.26 12.33 -10.46
C GLY A 60 3.65 12.11 -9.89
N GLU A 61 4.17 13.05 -9.13
CA GLU A 61 5.55 12.99 -8.60
C GLU A 61 5.62 12.95 -7.08
N HIS A 62 4.66 13.59 -6.39
CA HIS A 62 4.69 13.79 -4.94
C HIS A 62 3.56 13.06 -4.22
N VAL A 63 3.88 12.42 -3.09
CA VAL A 63 2.90 11.77 -2.20
C VAL A 63 2.99 12.35 -0.79
N HIS A 64 1.89 12.91 -0.29
CA HIS A 64 1.75 13.42 1.06
C HIS A 64 1.25 12.31 1.99
N LEU A 65 2.03 11.98 3.01
CA LEU A 65 1.86 10.80 3.87
C LEU A 65 1.61 11.19 5.32
N PRO A 66 0.86 10.41 6.11
CA PRO A 66 0.73 10.68 7.55
C PRO A 66 2.05 10.39 8.26
N ALA A 67 2.44 11.25 9.20
CA ALA A 67 3.61 11.01 10.04
C ALA A 67 3.46 9.75 10.91
N PHE A 68 2.23 9.35 11.23
CA PHE A 68 1.95 8.10 11.96
C PHE A 68 1.67 6.95 10.99
N LEU A 69 2.71 6.35 10.41
CA LEU A 69 2.58 5.17 9.54
C LEU A 69 3.60 4.09 9.88
N CYS A 70 3.33 2.86 9.44
CA CYS A 70 4.31 1.78 9.53
C CYS A 70 5.25 1.79 8.33
N GLN A 71 6.50 1.35 8.53
CA GLN A 71 7.53 1.35 7.49
C GLN A 71 7.12 0.62 6.21
N SER A 72 6.26 -0.40 6.30
CA SER A 72 5.78 -1.15 5.14
C SER A 72 4.95 -0.31 4.16
N ILE A 73 4.32 0.78 4.61
CA ILE A 73 3.59 1.72 3.77
C ILE A 73 4.53 2.67 3.02
N LEU A 74 5.68 3.01 3.63
CA LEU A 74 6.69 3.86 3.00
C LEU A 74 7.47 3.12 1.90
N GLN A 75 7.63 1.80 2.04
CA GLN A 75 8.38 0.96 1.10
C GLN A 75 7.95 1.12 -0.39
N PRO A 76 6.67 1.06 -0.77
CA PRO A 76 6.23 1.33 -2.14
C PRO A 76 6.63 2.70 -2.69
N VAL A 77 6.54 3.75 -1.87
CA VAL A 77 6.89 5.13 -2.24
C VAL A 77 8.38 5.20 -2.58
N LEU A 78 9.23 4.62 -1.73
CA LEU A 78 10.67 4.55 -1.94
C LEU A 78 11.03 3.70 -3.16
N ALA A 79 10.39 2.54 -3.33
CA ALA A 79 10.67 1.63 -4.45
C ALA A 79 10.32 2.23 -5.82
N LEU A 80 9.36 3.15 -5.85
CA LEU A 80 8.96 3.89 -7.03
C LEU A 80 9.69 5.22 -7.19
N GLU A 81 10.60 5.58 -6.28
CA GLU A 81 11.34 6.85 -6.31
C GLU A 81 10.39 8.05 -6.47
N LEU A 82 9.31 8.06 -5.70
CA LEU A 82 8.39 9.21 -5.60
C LEU A 82 8.91 10.20 -4.56
N ASP A 83 8.71 11.49 -4.82
CA ASP A 83 8.90 12.51 -3.79
C ASP A 83 7.81 12.37 -2.73
N TYR A 84 8.13 12.70 -1.48
CA TYR A 84 7.15 12.59 -0.40
C TYR A 84 7.40 13.58 0.72
N SER A 85 6.33 13.91 1.41
CA SER A 85 6.37 14.70 2.63
C SER A 85 5.40 14.14 3.66
N PHE A 86 5.63 14.43 4.93
CA PHE A 86 4.76 13.98 6.01
C PHE A 86 3.85 15.10 6.49
N TYR A 87 2.59 14.77 6.77
CA TYR A 87 1.65 15.61 7.48
C TYR A 87 1.43 15.11 8.93
N PRO A 88 1.15 16.02 9.87
CA PRO A 88 0.95 15.65 11.26
C PRO A 88 -0.35 14.84 11.46
N VAL A 89 -0.28 13.85 12.35
CA VAL A 89 -1.45 13.12 12.85
C VAL A 89 -1.59 13.45 14.34
N GLN A 90 -2.77 13.89 14.73
CA GLN A 90 -3.03 14.30 16.11
C GLN A 90 -3.13 13.09 17.04
N ALA A 91 -3.05 13.33 18.34
CA ALA A 91 -3.11 12.27 19.36
C ALA A 91 -4.44 11.50 19.35
N ASP A 92 -5.53 12.14 18.90
CA ASP A 92 -6.85 11.53 18.71
C ASP A 92 -7.00 10.83 17.34
N LEU A 93 -5.89 10.67 16.61
CA LEU A 93 -5.80 10.06 15.28
C LEU A 93 -6.48 10.86 14.16
N THR A 94 -6.91 12.09 14.44
CA THR A 94 -7.37 13.00 13.39
C THR A 94 -6.20 13.43 12.53
N ALA A 95 -6.46 13.57 11.23
CA ALA A 95 -5.50 14.01 10.24
C ALA A 95 -6.15 15.13 9.42
N LEU A 96 -5.43 16.21 9.17
CA LEU A 96 -5.87 17.30 8.31
C LEU A 96 -4.74 17.60 7.32
N PRO A 97 -4.56 16.76 6.30
CA PRO A 97 -3.50 16.97 5.31
C PRO A 97 -3.76 18.25 4.51
N ASP A 98 -2.70 18.99 4.23
CA ASP A 98 -2.70 20.15 3.34
C ASP A 98 -1.72 19.87 2.18
N PRO A 99 -2.15 19.10 1.17
CA PRO A 99 -1.26 18.61 0.13
C PRO A 99 -0.74 19.73 -0.77
N PRO A 100 0.53 19.66 -1.19
CA PRO A 100 1.01 20.46 -2.31
C PRO A 100 0.16 20.25 -3.59
N PRO A 101 0.07 21.23 -4.48
CA PRO A 101 -0.58 21.06 -5.77
C PRO A 101 -0.02 19.87 -6.56
N ASN A 102 -0.88 19.18 -7.32
CA ASN A 102 -0.51 18.01 -8.15
C ASN A 102 0.14 16.85 -7.37
N SER A 103 -0.20 16.68 -6.09
CA SER A 103 0.24 15.56 -5.27
C SER A 103 -0.90 14.57 -4.96
N ALA A 104 -0.53 13.36 -4.55
CA ALA A 104 -1.46 12.40 -3.98
C ALA A 104 -1.41 12.46 -2.45
N VAL A 105 -2.55 12.29 -1.77
CA VAL A 105 -2.60 12.13 -0.31
C VAL A 105 -2.93 10.70 0.04
N LEU A 106 -2.15 10.10 0.95
CA LEU A 106 -2.52 8.83 1.57
C LEU A 106 -3.26 9.10 2.88
N LEU A 107 -4.55 8.83 2.95
CA LEU A 107 -5.29 8.81 4.21
C LEU A 107 -5.31 7.40 4.81
N ILE A 108 -5.09 7.29 6.12
CA ILE A 108 -5.18 6.02 6.86
C ILE A 108 -6.42 6.03 7.76
N HIS A 109 -7.22 4.97 7.65
CA HIS A 109 -8.29 4.61 8.58
C HIS A 109 -7.71 3.81 9.75
N TYR A 110 -7.18 4.52 10.75
CA TYR A 110 -6.49 3.89 11.87
C TYR A 110 -7.42 2.97 12.67
N PHE A 111 -6.93 1.75 12.95
CA PHE A 111 -7.64 0.74 13.77
C PHE A 111 -9.08 0.43 13.31
N GLY A 112 -9.38 0.65 12.03
CA GLY A 112 -10.72 0.44 11.45
C GLY A 112 -11.69 1.60 11.64
N PHE A 113 -11.27 2.71 12.25
CA PHE A 113 -12.08 3.93 12.33
C PHE A 113 -11.95 4.75 11.05
N ILE A 114 -13.10 5.22 10.54
CA ILE A 114 -13.12 6.10 9.38
C ILE A 114 -12.45 7.42 9.75
N ASN A 115 -11.60 7.88 8.84
CA ASN A 115 -10.87 9.14 9.02
C ASN A 115 -11.75 10.26 8.45
N ASN A 116 -12.16 11.19 9.31
CA ASN A 116 -13.07 12.27 8.96
C ASN A 116 -12.49 13.23 7.91
N ALA A 117 -11.17 13.24 7.71
CA ALA A 117 -10.52 13.99 6.63
C ALA A 117 -11.04 13.63 5.24
N MET A 118 -11.62 12.43 5.08
CA MET A 118 -12.14 11.95 3.80
C MET A 118 -13.26 12.84 3.25
N ASP A 119 -14.07 13.45 4.12
CA ASP A 119 -15.14 14.35 3.69
C ASP A 119 -14.62 15.75 3.33
N LEU A 120 -13.43 16.12 3.80
CA LEU A 120 -12.81 17.43 3.53
C LEU A 120 -11.99 17.44 2.22
N LEU A 121 -11.60 16.27 1.71
CA LEU A 121 -10.75 16.10 0.54
C LEU A 121 -11.49 15.63 -0.73
N ARG A 122 -12.82 15.53 -0.66
CA ARG A 122 -13.71 15.22 -1.80
C ARG A 122 -14.15 16.48 -2.53
#